data_AF-A0A3P6H1U0-F1
#
_entry.id   AF-A0A3P6H1U0-F1
#
_cell.length_a   1.000
_cell.length_b   1.000
_cell.length_c   1.000
_cell.angle_alpha   90.00
_cell.angle_beta   90.00
_cell.angle_gamma   90.00
#
_symmetry.space_group_name_H-M   'P 1'
#
loop_
_entity.id
_entity.type
_entity.pdbx_description
1 polymer ?
#
loop_
_entity_poly.entity_id
_entity_poly.type
_entity_poly.pdbx_seq_one_letter_code
_entity_poly.pdbx_strand_id
1 'polypeptide(L)'
;GYEITIVDASNERQVIDIIPRGLELLVSEGESIKLDQPLTSNPNVGGFGQGDAEIVLQDPLRVQGLLFFLGSVVLAQIFWFLKRNSLRRFNYPK
;
A
#
# COMPACT_ATOMS: atom_id res chain seq x y z
N GLY A 1 23.26 -24.16 16.91
CA GLY A 1 23.38 -24.29 15.46
C GLY A 1 23.43 -25.77 15.21
N TYR A 2 23.03 -26.18 14.04
CA TYR A 2 23.13 -27.56 13.61
C TYR A 2 24.34 -27.69 12.69
N GLU A 3 25.09 -28.76 12.84
CA GLU A 3 26.15 -29.16 11.92
C GLU A 3 25.65 -30.39 11.19
N ILE A 4 25.44 -30.29 9.87
CA ILE A 4 24.92 -31.38 9.05
C ILE A 4 26.05 -31.87 8.16
N THR A 5 26.32 -33.17 8.22
CA THR A 5 27.25 -33.83 7.31
C THR A 5 26.45 -34.56 6.24
N ILE A 6 26.66 -34.17 4.98
CA ILE A 6 26.04 -34.79 3.81
C ILE A 6 27.12 -35.63 3.13
N VAL A 7 26.81 -36.90 2.87
CA VAL A 7 27.70 -37.83 2.17
C VAL A 7 27.17 -38.06 0.75
N ASP A 8 28.00 -37.77 -0.25
CA ASP A 8 27.69 -38.11 -1.64
C ASP A 8 27.80 -39.63 -1.83
N ALA A 9 26.69 -40.27 -2.17
CA ALA A 9 26.61 -41.72 -2.41
C ALA A 9 27.44 -42.19 -3.62
N SER A 10 27.82 -41.28 -4.53
CA SER A 10 28.55 -41.62 -5.76
C SER A 10 30.08 -41.47 -5.63
N ASN A 11 30.53 -40.51 -4.82
CA ASN A 11 31.95 -40.12 -4.75
C ASN A 11 32.55 -40.15 -3.33
N GLU A 12 31.81 -40.61 -2.31
CA GLU A 12 32.22 -40.65 -0.89
C GLU A 12 32.70 -39.30 -0.33
N ARG A 13 32.37 -38.19 -1.00
CA ARG A 13 32.74 -36.85 -0.57
C ARG A 13 31.78 -36.40 0.52
N GLN A 14 32.35 -35.90 1.62
CA GLN A 14 31.61 -35.33 2.73
C GLN A 14 31.57 -33.81 2.59
N VAL A 15 30.38 -33.24 2.76
CA VAL A 15 30.16 -31.80 2.80
C VAL A 15 29.55 -31.47 4.15
N ILE A 16 30.14 -30.51 4.85
CA ILE A 16 29.64 -30.02 6.14
C ILE A 16 28.93 -28.70 5.90
N ASP A 17 27.67 -28.62 6.31
CA ASP A 17 26.87 -27.40 6.29
C ASP A 17 26.52 -26.96 7.72
N ILE A 18 26.67 -25.66 8.00
CA ILE A 18 26.54 -25.09 9.34
C ILE A 18 25.33 -24.17 9.35
N ILE A 19 24.29 -24.59 10.06
CA ILE A 19 23.03 -23.84 10.17
C ILE A 19 23.03 -23.04 11.49
N PRO A 20 22.84 -21.71 11.43
CA PRO A 20 22.79 -20.87 12.63
C PRO A 20 21.56 -21.18 13.50
N ARG A 21 21.58 -20.72 14.77
CA ARG A 21 20.44 -20.91 15.69
C ARG A 21 19.24 -20.06 15.21
N GLY A 22 18.03 -20.63 15.26
CA GLY A 22 16.78 -19.92 14.95
C GLY A 22 16.03 -20.40 13.71
N LEU A 23 16.62 -21.33 12.94
CA LEU A 23 15.92 -22.03 11.86
C LEU A 23 15.52 -23.43 12.33
N GLU A 24 14.33 -23.88 11.92
CA GLU A 24 13.85 -25.23 12.17
C GLU A 24 14.31 -26.16 11.04
N LEU A 25 14.83 -27.33 11.40
CA LEU A 25 15.27 -28.33 10.43
C LEU A 25 14.08 -29.08 9.84
N LEU A 26 14.09 -29.26 8.51
CA LEU A 26 13.08 -30.04 7.79
C LEU A 26 13.50 -31.49 7.53
N VAL A 27 14.79 -31.78 7.65
CA VAL A 27 15.39 -33.08 7.30
C VAL A 27 15.71 -33.91 8.53
N SER A 28 15.58 -35.23 8.42
CA SER A 28 15.93 -36.19 9.47
C SER A 28 17.26 -36.90 9.19
N GLU A 29 17.87 -37.48 10.22
CA GLU A 29 19.08 -38.30 10.08
C GLU A 29 18.83 -39.49 9.14
N GLY A 30 19.72 -39.69 8.16
CA GLY A 30 19.65 -40.81 7.20
C GLY A 30 18.73 -40.57 5.99
N GLU A 31 18.15 -39.38 5.85
CA GLU A 31 17.33 -39.02 4.69
C GLU A 31 18.18 -38.73 3.45
N SER A 32 17.76 -39.24 2.28
CA SER A 32 18.39 -38.90 1.00
C SER A 32 17.85 -37.57 0.47
N ILE A 33 18.71 -36.55 0.39
CA ILE A 33 18.36 -35.22 -0.13
C ILE A 33 18.82 -35.03 -1.58
N LYS A 34 18.15 -34.14 -2.32
CA LYS A 34 18.57 -33.73 -3.67
C LYS A 34 19.44 -32.48 -3.62
N LEU A 35 20.19 -32.24 -4.70
CA LEU A 35 20.90 -30.97 -4.89
C LEU A 35 19.92 -29.80 -4.83
N ASP A 36 20.29 -28.73 -4.13
CA ASP A 36 19.49 -27.52 -3.87
C ASP A 36 18.20 -27.72 -3.04
N GLN A 37 18.04 -28.88 -2.38
CA GLN A 37 16.94 -29.08 -1.43
C GLN A 37 17.16 -28.23 -0.15
N PRO A 38 16.17 -27.43 0.29
CA PRO A 38 16.31 -26.65 1.52
C PRO A 38 16.33 -27.56 2.75
N LEU A 39 17.33 -27.36 3.63
CA LEU A 39 17.49 -28.13 4.89
C LEU A 39 16.66 -27.54 6.04
N THR A 40 16.21 -26.29 5.90
CA THR A 40 15.55 -25.51 6.95
C THR A 40 14.24 -24.89 6.47
N SER A 41 13.29 -24.71 7.38
CA SER A 41 12.11 -23.89 7.13
C SER A 41 12.50 -22.40 7.04
N ASN A 42 11.69 -21.61 6.34
CA ASN A 42 11.85 -20.16 6.31
C ASN A 42 11.06 -19.54 7.48
N PRO A 43 11.71 -19.06 8.55
CA PRO A 43 11.01 -18.44 9.68
C PRO A 43 10.51 -17.03 9.37
N ASN A 44 10.82 -16.46 8.20
CA ASN A 44 10.39 -15.11 7.86
C ASN A 44 8.87 -15.02 7.69
N VAL A 45 8.22 -14.39 8.66
CA VAL A 45 6.79 -14.03 8.63
C VAL A 45 6.55 -12.59 8.17
N GLY A 46 7.61 -11.84 7.87
CA GLY A 46 7.55 -10.47 7.37
C GLY A 46 7.49 -10.40 5.85
N GLY A 47 7.09 -9.23 5.34
CA GLY A 47 7.08 -8.93 3.92
C GLY A 47 7.39 -7.47 3.70
N PHE A 48 8.08 -7.16 2.61
CA PHE A 48 8.25 -5.79 2.16
C PHE A 48 7.05 -5.37 1.33
N GLY A 49 6.48 -4.20 1.62
CA GLY A 49 5.36 -3.62 0.89
C GLY A 49 5.69 -2.20 0.43
N GLN A 50 5.32 -1.86 -0.80
CA GLN A 50 5.44 -0.53 -1.37
C GLN A 50 4.05 0.06 -1.56
N GLY A 51 3.91 1.35 -1.25
CA GLY A 51 2.68 2.11 -1.49
C GLY A 51 3.02 3.46 -2.08
N ASP A 52 2.30 3.83 -3.13
CA ASP A 52 2.44 5.12 -3.78
C ASP A 52 1.44 6.12 -3.19
N ALA A 53 1.85 7.39 -3.11
CA ALA A 53 1.00 8.48 -2.69
C ALA A 53 1.23 9.70 -3.56
N GLU A 54 0.15 10.44 -3.82
CA GLU A 54 0.19 11.71 -4.56
C GLU A 54 -0.07 12.88 -3.61
N ILE A 55 0.65 13.97 -3.81
CA ILE A 55 0.44 15.22 -3.09
C ILE A 55 0.27 16.35 -4.09
N VAL A 56 -0.73 17.21 -3.84
CA VAL A 56 -0.91 18.44 -4.62
C VAL A 56 -0.46 19.62 -3.78
N LEU A 57 0.61 20.28 -4.21
CA LEU A 57 1.05 21.55 -3.63
C LEU A 57 0.08 22.65 -4.06
N GLN A 58 -0.64 23.22 -3.08
CA GLN A 58 -1.63 24.26 -3.32
C GLN A 58 -1.09 25.64 -2.99
N ASP A 59 -1.39 26.60 -3.86
CA ASP A 59 -1.23 28.03 -3.59
C ASP A 59 -2.50 28.55 -2.87
N PRO A 60 -2.38 29.13 -1.66
CA PRO A 60 -3.54 29.65 -0.92
C PRO A 60 -4.31 30.72 -1.70
N LEU A 61 -3.66 31.49 -2.59
CA LEU A 61 -4.33 32.50 -3.41
C LEU A 61 -5.36 31.88 -4.37
N ARG A 62 -5.08 30.68 -4.90
CA ARG A 62 -6.03 29.95 -5.78
C ARG A 62 -7.30 29.58 -5.03
N VAL A 63 -7.17 29.12 -3.78
CA VAL A 63 -8.30 28.76 -2.93
C VAL A 63 -9.10 30.00 -2.54
N GLN A 64 -8.43 31.09 -2.17
CA GLN A 64 -9.09 32.36 -1.87
C GLN A 64 -9.89 32.88 -3.08
N GLY A 65 -9.27 32.90 -4.26
CA GLY A 65 -9.94 33.27 -5.51
C GLY A 65 -11.16 32.40 -5.81
N LEU A 66 -11.05 31.09 -5.60
CA LEU A 66 -12.17 30.16 -5.74
C LEU A 66 -13.32 30.49 -4.78
N LEU A 67 -13.02 30.77 -3.51
CA LEU A 67 -14.04 31.13 -2.52
C LEU A 67 -14.77 32.42 -2.86
N PHE A 68 -14.04 33.46 -3.29
CA PHE A 68 -14.65 34.71 -3.74
C PHE A 68 -15.54 34.49 -4.98
N PHE A 69 -15.07 33.71 -5.94
CA PHE A 69 -15.85 33.38 -7.14
C PHE A 69 -17.15 32.67 -6.78
N LEU A 70 -17.09 31.60 -5.98
CA LEU A 70 -18.28 30.88 -5.53
C LEU A 70 -19.23 31.78 -4.72
N GLY A 71 -18.71 32.61 -3.83
CA GLY A 71 -19.50 33.60 -3.11
C GLY A 71 -20.24 34.56 -4.04
N SER A 72 -19.56 35.06 -5.08
CA SER A 72 -20.17 35.95 -6.07
C SER A 72 -21.28 35.25 -6.87
N VAL A 73 -21.09 33.98 -7.23
CA VAL A 73 -22.09 33.16 -7.94
C VAL A 73 -23.33 32.96 -7.07
N VAL A 74 -23.17 32.59 -5.79
CA VAL A 74 -24.29 32.42 -4.86
C VAL A 74 -25.04 33.73 -4.66
N LEU A 75 -24.33 34.85 -4.48
CA LEU A 75 -24.95 36.17 -4.38
C LEU A 75 -25.76 36.51 -5.64
N ALA A 76 -25.20 36.31 -6.83
CA ALA A 76 -25.90 36.55 -8.09
C ALA A 76 -27.16 35.68 -8.22
N GLN A 77 -27.10 34.41 -7.83
CA GLN A 77 -28.25 33.51 -7.82
C GLN A 77 -29.36 33.99 -6.87
N ILE A 78 -28.99 34.44 -5.66
CA ILE A 78 -29.94 35.01 -4.69
C ILE A 78 -30.61 36.26 -5.27
N PHE A 79 -29.83 37.20 -5.81
CA PHE A 79 -30.38 38.41 -6.41
C PHE A 79 -31.32 38.09 -7.58
N TRP A 80 -30.92 37.16 -8.45
CA TRP A 80 -31.75 36.71 -9.55
C TRP A 80 -33.07 36.11 -9.07
N PHE A 81 -33.02 35.25 -8.05
CA PHE A 81 -34.21 34.64 -7.45
C PHE A 81 -35.14 35.70 -6.83
N LEU A 82 -34.61 36.63 -6.04
CA LEU A 82 -35.37 37.71 -5.41
C LEU A 82 -36.00 38.63 -6.45
N LYS A 83 -35.24 39.07 -7.46
CA LYS A 83 -35.75 39.89 -8.57
C LYS A 83 -36.89 39.19 -9.30
N ARG A 84 -36.73 37.90 -9.61
CA ARG A 84 -37.75 37.09 -10.27
C ARG A 84 -39.01 36.96 -9.43
N ASN A 85 -38.89 36.85 -8.10
CA ASN A 85 -40.04 36.77 -7.19
C ASN A 85 -40.76 38.12 -7.05
N SER A 86 -40.02 39.23 -6.98
CA SER A 86 -40.59 40.58 -6.92
C SER A 86 -41.40 40.92 -8.17
N LEU A 87 -40.91 40.55 -9.37
CA LEU A 87 -41.65 40.74 -10.62
C LEU A 87 -42.93 39.90 -10.67
N ARG A 88 -42.87 38.65 -10.18
CA ARG A 88 -44.06 37.79 -10.08
C ARG A 88 -45.13 38.44 -9.20
N ARG A 89 -44.77 38.94 -8.01
CA ARG A 89 -45.71 39.59 -7.08
C ARG A 89 -46.41 40.81 -7.68
N PHE A 90 -45.70 41.63 -8.46
CA PHE A 90 -46.29 42.80 -9.13
C PHE A 90 -47.31 42.44 -10.21
N ASN A 91 -47.09 41.33 -10.93
CA ASN A 91 -47.96 40.89 -12.02
C ASN A 91 -49.13 39.99 -11.56
N TYR A 92 -49.41 39.87 -10.26
CA TYR A 92 -50.62 39.16 -9.80
C TYR A 92 -51.87 40.03 -10.06
N PRO A 93 -52.90 39.52 -10.76
CA PRO A 93 -54.16 40.23 -10.85
C PRO A 93 -54.77 40.33 -9.44
N LYS A 94 -55.25 41.53 -9.07
CA LYS A 94 -55.99 41.75 -7.83
C LYS A 94 -57.36 41.11 -7.90
#